data_AF-A0A7J6TWJ9-F1
#
_entry.id   AF-A0A7J6TWJ9-F1
#
_cell.length_a   1.000
_cell.length_b   1.000
_cell.length_c   1.000
_cell.angle_alpha   90.00
_cell.angle_beta   90.00
_cell.angle_gamma   90.00
#
_symmetry.space_group_name_H-M   'P 1'
#
loop_
_entity.id
_entity.type
_entity.pdbx_description
1 polymer ?
#
loop_
_entity_poly.entity_id
_entity_poly.type
_entity_poly.pdbx_seq_one_letter_code
_entity_poly.pdbx_strand_id
1 'polypeptide(L)'
;ASYFDDIFNAGVTELIIIGFSVSANGTITRTFSNENELLVARQAADTHAARVSLMIGGRIPFINDGPAAFSKFYASSNNMVEKYKFDGINFDWESPNSIEEWNNYRDLMKGTKENVKKNGRNVNVSVAIGISYALYKSIGLCGVVDKCLWMGYDNCGDPRGHSNIHWVKNMVNEWKNVQGLPPAKFALGVPLYGENGAGAQATYSQLVEMGADPKGNGSFKGYFFDSQPILQEKIDLCNNENLGGLMAFRLRCDLLPEDTRSLIYAIKQKLKPGP
;
A
#
# COMPACT_ATOMS: atom_id res chain seq x y z
N ALA A 1 -8.64 24.31 2.17
CA ALA A 1 -8.81 22.89 2.52
C ALA A 1 -7.48 22.40 3.10
N SER A 2 -7.48 21.42 4.01
CA SER A 2 -6.22 20.82 4.46
C SER A 2 -5.68 19.90 3.36
N TYR A 3 -4.36 19.63 3.32
CA TYR A 3 -3.78 18.66 2.38
C TYR A 3 -4.56 17.32 2.35
N PHE A 4 -5.06 16.88 3.51
CA PHE A 4 -5.84 15.65 3.61
C PHE A 4 -7.21 15.75 2.95
N ASP A 5 -7.89 16.89 3.08
CA ASP A 5 -9.13 17.13 2.33
C ASP A 5 -8.89 17.08 0.82
N ASP A 6 -7.78 17.64 0.36
CA ASP A 6 -7.45 17.72 -1.07
C ASP A 6 -7.16 16.32 -1.65
N ILE A 7 -6.45 15.44 -0.95
CA ILE A 7 -6.25 14.06 -1.41
C ILE A 7 -7.56 13.25 -1.41
N PHE A 8 -8.45 13.44 -0.43
CA PHE A 8 -9.73 12.73 -0.38
C PHE A 8 -10.69 13.24 -1.47
N ASN A 9 -10.72 14.55 -1.71
CA ASN A 9 -11.42 15.16 -2.86
C ASN A 9 -10.85 14.69 -4.21
N ALA A 10 -9.60 14.25 -4.24
CA ALA A 10 -8.95 13.66 -5.41
C ALA A 10 -9.23 12.14 -5.58
N GLY A 11 -10.02 11.54 -4.68
CA GLY A 11 -10.49 10.16 -4.81
C GLY A 11 -9.71 9.13 -4.00
N VAL A 12 -8.81 9.54 -3.11
CA VAL A 12 -8.23 8.62 -2.12
C VAL A 12 -9.34 8.13 -1.20
N THR A 13 -9.48 6.80 -1.05
CA THR A 13 -10.52 6.20 -0.17
C THR A 13 -9.96 5.66 1.13
N GLU A 14 -8.66 5.43 1.20
CA GLU A 14 -7.97 4.91 2.37
C GLU A 14 -6.55 5.49 2.45
N LEU A 15 -6.23 6.13 3.57
CA LEU A 15 -4.90 6.62 3.88
C LEU A 15 -4.19 5.64 4.82
N ILE A 16 -3.05 5.11 4.39
CA ILE A 16 -2.23 4.21 5.21
C ILE A 16 -1.06 5.01 5.82
N ILE A 17 -1.04 5.11 7.14
CA ILE A 17 -0.07 5.89 7.90
C ILE A 17 1.17 5.04 8.17
N ILE A 18 2.29 5.45 7.58
CA ILE A 18 3.62 4.89 7.84
C ILE A 18 4.17 5.47 9.15
N GLY A 19 4.87 4.64 9.93
CA GLY A 19 5.56 5.09 11.14
C GLY A 19 5.14 4.36 12.41
N PHE A 20 4.79 3.07 12.30
CA PHE A 20 4.60 2.18 13.43
C PHE A 20 5.60 1.04 13.37
N SER A 21 6.23 0.75 14.51
CA SER A 21 7.13 -0.37 14.70
C SER A 21 6.57 -1.31 15.75
N VAL A 22 7.04 -2.55 15.77
CA VAL A 22 6.67 -3.51 16.80
C VAL A 22 7.90 -4.05 17.52
N SER A 23 7.84 -4.08 18.84
CA SER A 23 8.94 -4.56 19.68
C SER A 23 8.93 -6.08 19.84
N ALA A 24 10.00 -6.65 20.41
CA ALA A 24 10.13 -8.08 20.69
C ALA A 24 9.07 -8.64 21.67
N ASN A 25 8.30 -7.79 22.37
CA ASN A 25 7.22 -8.25 23.23
C ASN A 25 5.82 -8.12 22.58
N GLY A 26 5.75 -7.77 21.29
CA GLY A 26 4.50 -7.55 20.56
C GLY A 26 3.89 -6.17 20.73
N THR A 27 4.55 -5.22 21.41
CA THR A 27 4.02 -3.87 21.58
C THR A 27 4.25 -3.04 20.33
N ILE A 28 3.18 -2.48 19.77
CA ILE A 28 3.22 -1.49 18.69
C ILE A 28 3.53 -0.12 19.31
N THR A 29 4.45 0.61 18.68
CA THR A 29 4.78 2.00 19.02
C THR A 29 4.81 2.85 17.77
N ARG A 30 4.50 4.13 17.92
CA ARG A 30 4.76 5.12 16.86
C ARG A 30 6.24 5.45 16.85
N THR A 31 6.76 5.69 15.65
CA THR A 31 8.14 6.16 15.44
C THR A 31 8.22 7.66 15.25
N PHE A 32 7.07 8.35 15.16
CA PHE A 32 6.96 9.80 15.08
C PHE A 32 6.48 10.42 16.40
N SER A 33 7.03 11.59 16.74
CA SER A 33 6.77 12.28 18.01
C SER A 33 5.48 13.10 18.01
N ASN A 34 5.17 13.76 16.89
CA ASN A 34 4.00 14.63 16.76
C ASN A 34 2.81 13.86 16.16
N GLU A 35 1.72 13.75 16.92
CA GLU A 35 0.52 13.05 16.49
C GLU A 35 -0.52 13.92 15.79
N ASN A 36 -0.31 15.25 15.77
CA ASN A 36 -1.29 16.18 15.22
C ASN A 36 -1.61 15.87 13.76
N GLU A 37 -0.61 15.51 12.95
CA GLU A 37 -0.84 15.18 11.55
C GLU A 37 -1.77 13.97 11.39
N LEU A 38 -1.61 12.94 12.22
CA LEU A 38 -2.50 11.78 12.24
C LEU A 38 -3.93 12.16 12.65
N LEU A 39 -4.07 13.04 13.64
CA LEU A 39 -5.38 13.50 14.11
C LEU A 39 -6.09 14.36 13.05
N VAL A 40 -5.37 15.23 12.34
CA VAL A 40 -5.92 16.02 11.23
C VAL A 40 -6.31 15.09 10.08
N ALA A 41 -5.48 14.10 9.74
CA ALA A 41 -5.80 13.10 8.72
C ALA A 41 -7.08 12.32 9.06
N ARG A 42 -7.24 11.91 10.32
CA ARG A 42 -8.43 11.22 10.82
C ARG A 42 -9.68 12.10 10.70
N GLN A 43 -9.59 13.36 11.12
CA GLN A 43 -10.71 14.31 11.03
C GLN A 43 -11.14 14.52 9.57
N ALA A 44 -10.18 14.74 8.66
CA ALA A 44 -10.49 14.87 7.24
C ALA A 44 -11.15 13.60 6.71
N ALA A 45 -10.61 12.42 7.01
CA ALA A 45 -11.18 11.15 6.54
C ALA A 45 -12.65 10.96 6.97
N ASP A 46 -13.02 11.38 8.18
CA ASP A 46 -14.40 11.32 8.67
C ASP A 46 -15.35 12.21 7.83
N THR A 47 -14.88 13.39 7.38
CA THR A 47 -15.69 14.28 6.53
C THR A 47 -15.89 13.76 5.10
N HIS A 48 -15.00 12.88 4.63
CA HIS A 48 -15.01 12.33 3.27
C HIS A 48 -15.49 10.87 3.21
N ALA A 49 -15.94 10.30 4.34
CA ALA A 49 -16.24 8.87 4.47
C ALA A 49 -15.07 7.96 4.02
N ALA A 50 -13.84 8.45 4.20
CA ALA A 50 -12.61 7.75 3.88
C ALA A 50 -12.06 7.00 5.10
N ARG A 51 -11.14 6.08 4.83
CA ARG A 51 -10.52 5.21 5.84
C ARG A 51 -9.14 5.72 6.23
N VAL A 52 -8.73 5.46 7.47
CA VAL A 52 -7.34 5.64 7.90
C VAL A 52 -6.85 4.35 8.53
N SER A 53 -5.72 3.85 8.05
CA SER A 53 -5.12 2.59 8.50
C SER A 53 -3.71 2.83 9.00
N LEU A 54 -3.24 2.02 9.94
CA LEU A 54 -1.85 2.03 10.38
C LEU A 54 -1.03 1.00 9.60
N MET A 55 0.21 1.30 9.26
CA MET A 55 1.15 0.34 8.68
C MET A 55 2.20 -0.08 9.71
N ILE A 56 2.29 -1.38 9.93
CA ILE A 56 3.37 -2.02 10.68
C ILE A 56 4.45 -2.38 9.67
N GLY A 57 5.47 -1.52 9.61
CA GLY A 57 6.60 -1.70 8.71
C GLY A 57 7.77 -2.43 9.38
N GLY A 58 8.60 -3.06 8.54
CA GLY A 58 9.86 -3.65 8.96
C GLY A 58 9.73 -4.97 9.71
N ARG A 59 10.85 -5.43 10.29
CA ARG A 59 10.94 -6.75 10.92
C ARG A 59 9.99 -6.88 12.12
N ILE A 60 9.30 -8.01 12.20
CA ILE A 60 8.50 -8.41 13.37
C ILE A 60 9.36 -9.31 14.26
N PRO A 61 10.04 -8.79 15.30
CA PRO A 61 11.08 -9.51 16.03
C PRO A 61 10.59 -10.76 16.79
N PHE A 62 9.32 -10.79 17.18
CA PHE A 62 8.72 -11.87 17.98
C PHE A 62 8.07 -12.96 17.12
N ILE A 63 8.26 -12.94 15.79
CA ILE A 63 7.44 -13.76 14.90
C ILE A 63 7.51 -15.27 15.21
N ASN A 64 8.63 -15.74 15.78
CA ASN A 64 8.84 -17.15 16.14
C ASN A 64 8.61 -17.43 17.64
N ASP A 65 8.16 -16.44 18.42
CA ASP A 65 7.97 -16.58 19.87
C ASP A 65 6.62 -17.21 20.25
N GLY A 66 5.82 -17.58 19.25
CA GLY A 66 4.59 -18.34 19.41
C GLY A 66 3.37 -17.56 19.92
N PRO A 67 2.30 -18.27 20.31
CA PRO A 67 0.97 -17.68 20.53
C PRO A 67 0.88 -16.61 21.64
N ALA A 68 1.73 -16.70 22.66
CA ALA A 68 1.75 -15.74 23.75
C ALA A 68 2.21 -14.35 23.29
N ALA A 69 3.23 -14.29 22.41
CA ALA A 69 3.68 -13.04 21.82
C ALA A 69 2.63 -12.47 20.86
N PHE A 70 1.98 -13.33 20.07
CA PHE A 70 0.89 -12.92 19.18
C PHE A 70 -0.29 -12.32 19.97
N SER A 71 -0.62 -12.88 21.14
CA SER A 71 -1.67 -12.35 22.00
C SER A 71 -1.38 -10.94 22.52
N LYS A 72 -0.11 -10.65 22.87
CA LYS A 72 0.32 -9.30 23.25
C LYS A 72 0.22 -8.34 22.06
N PHE A 73 0.58 -8.81 20.88
CA PHE A 73 0.44 -8.06 19.64
C PHE A 73 -1.02 -7.73 19.31
N TYR A 74 -1.95 -8.69 19.46
CA TYR A 74 -3.38 -8.43 19.24
C TYR A 74 -3.92 -7.38 20.20
N ALA A 75 -3.56 -7.46 21.49
CA ALA A 75 -3.94 -6.45 22.47
C ALA A 75 -3.39 -5.06 22.10
N SER A 76 -2.11 -4.98 21.71
CA SER A 76 -1.50 -3.72 21.29
C SER A 76 -2.13 -3.15 20.01
N SER A 77 -2.45 -4.00 19.05
CA SER A 77 -3.18 -3.65 17.82
C SER A 77 -4.55 -3.04 18.13
N ASN A 78 -5.31 -3.66 19.02
CA ASN A 78 -6.60 -3.12 19.46
C ASN A 78 -6.46 -1.77 20.14
N ASN A 79 -5.44 -1.58 20.97
CA ASN A 79 -5.19 -0.31 21.63
C ASN A 79 -4.89 0.80 20.61
N MET A 80 -4.11 0.50 19.57
CA MET A 80 -3.84 1.47 18.48
C MET A 80 -5.11 1.81 17.70
N VAL A 81 -5.88 0.79 17.30
CA VAL A 81 -7.17 0.96 16.62
C VAL A 81 -8.12 1.81 17.45
N GLU A 82 -8.19 1.58 18.75
CA GLU A 82 -9.10 2.31 19.64
C GLU A 82 -8.67 3.75 19.89
N LYS A 83 -7.36 3.96 20.11
CA LYS A 83 -6.78 5.26 20.42
C LYS A 83 -6.89 6.23 19.24
N TYR A 84 -6.58 5.78 18.03
CA TYR A 84 -6.53 6.64 16.85
C TYR A 84 -7.69 6.42 15.87
N LYS A 85 -8.65 5.55 16.21
CA LYS A 85 -9.81 5.21 15.37
C LYS A 85 -9.36 4.77 13.97
N PHE A 86 -8.41 3.83 13.94
CA PHE A 86 -7.97 3.24 12.68
C PHE A 86 -9.03 2.26 12.14
N ASP A 87 -9.27 2.33 10.84
CA ASP A 87 -10.12 1.43 10.07
C ASP A 87 -9.35 0.24 9.51
N GLY A 88 -8.04 0.20 9.68
CA GLY A 88 -7.25 -0.92 9.16
C GLY A 88 -5.87 -1.04 9.77
N ILE A 89 -5.35 -2.26 9.63
CA ILE A 89 -3.99 -2.64 9.99
C ILE A 89 -3.35 -3.20 8.73
N ASN A 90 -2.37 -2.49 8.21
CA ASN A 90 -1.55 -2.93 7.09
C ASN A 90 -0.23 -3.51 7.62
N PHE A 91 0.21 -4.61 7.04
CA PHE A 91 1.50 -5.20 7.32
C PHE A 91 2.44 -5.04 6.12
N ASP A 92 3.67 -4.61 6.39
CA ASP A 92 4.67 -4.34 5.38
C ASP A 92 6.06 -4.78 5.87
N TRP A 93 6.23 -6.10 6.01
CA TRP A 93 7.52 -6.69 6.35
C TRP A 93 8.18 -7.24 5.09
N GLU A 94 9.24 -6.56 4.66
CA GLU A 94 10.08 -6.91 3.51
C GLU A 94 11.49 -7.34 3.96
N SER A 95 11.77 -8.62 4.21
CA SER A 95 10.85 -9.77 4.20
C SER A 95 11.21 -10.79 5.28
N PRO A 96 10.27 -11.67 5.68
CA PRO A 96 10.60 -12.90 6.41
C PRO A 96 11.71 -13.71 5.70
N ASN A 97 12.62 -14.30 6.47
CA ASN A 97 13.84 -14.96 5.98
C ASN A 97 13.68 -16.46 5.75
N SER A 98 12.64 -17.09 6.29
CA SER A 98 12.40 -18.53 6.18
C SER A 98 10.92 -18.83 5.91
N ILE A 99 10.65 -20.03 5.37
CA ILE A 99 9.27 -20.48 5.16
C ILE A 99 8.48 -20.57 6.47
N GLU A 100 9.17 -20.83 7.59
CA GLU A 100 8.58 -20.82 8.93
C GLU A 100 8.17 -19.39 9.33
N GLU A 101 9.04 -18.40 9.16
CA GLU A 101 8.68 -16.99 9.43
C GLU A 101 7.52 -16.53 8.54
N TRP A 102 7.47 -16.97 7.27
CA TRP A 102 6.34 -16.69 6.37
C TRP A 102 5.02 -17.32 6.83
N ASN A 103 5.05 -18.57 7.30
CA ASN A 103 3.86 -19.23 7.86
C ASN A 103 3.40 -18.52 9.15
N ASN A 104 4.33 -18.18 10.04
CA ASN A 104 4.03 -17.44 11.26
C ASN A 104 3.49 -16.04 10.96
N TYR A 105 3.98 -15.37 9.91
CA TYR A 105 3.50 -14.06 9.47
C TYR A 105 2.07 -14.12 8.92
N ARG A 106 1.75 -15.14 8.12
CA ARG A 106 0.36 -15.44 7.74
C ARG A 106 -0.53 -15.64 8.97
N ASP A 107 -0.09 -16.46 9.93
CA ASP A 107 -0.90 -16.82 11.10
C ASP A 107 -1.11 -15.63 12.05
N LEU A 108 -0.11 -14.75 12.17
CA LEU A 108 -0.24 -13.47 12.87
C LEU A 108 -1.33 -12.61 12.24
N MET A 109 -1.34 -12.47 10.91
CA MET A 109 -2.36 -11.67 10.21
C MET A 109 -3.75 -12.30 10.32
N LYS A 110 -3.86 -13.62 10.20
CA LYS A 110 -5.11 -14.35 10.42
C LYS A 110 -5.66 -14.09 11.82
N GLY A 111 -4.84 -14.27 12.85
CA GLY A 111 -5.26 -14.04 14.23
C GLY A 111 -5.55 -12.57 14.53
N THR A 112 -4.86 -11.63 13.88
CA THR A 112 -5.18 -10.19 13.94
C THR A 112 -6.59 -9.93 13.42
N LYS A 113 -6.92 -10.46 12.24
CA LYS A 113 -8.25 -10.33 11.62
C LYS A 113 -9.35 -10.93 12.50
N GLU A 114 -9.12 -12.12 13.05
CA GLU A 114 -10.06 -12.75 13.98
C GLU A 114 -10.25 -11.93 15.25
N ASN A 115 -9.18 -11.33 15.78
CA ASN A 115 -9.21 -10.57 17.01
C ASN A 115 -9.93 -9.21 16.85
N VAL A 116 -9.68 -8.47 15.76
CA VAL A 116 -10.40 -7.22 15.50
C VAL A 116 -11.89 -7.46 15.26
N LYS A 117 -12.24 -8.56 14.57
CA LYS A 117 -13.65 -8.97 14.36
C LYS A 117 -14.36 -9.29 15.67
N LYS A 118 -13.69 -9.98 16.61
CA LYS A 118 -14.25 -10.29 17.95
C LYS A 118 -14.58 -9.04 18.76
N ASN A 119 -13.87 -7.93 18.51
CA ASN A 119 -14.14 -6.64 19.14
C ASN A 119 -15.23 -5.81 18.44
N GLY A 120 -15.95 -6.39 17.47
CA GLY A 120 -17.06 -5.75 16.77
C GLY A 120 -16.66 -4.58 15.85
N ARG A 121 -15.37 -4.50 15.47
CA ARG A 121 -14.83 -3.37 14.70
C ARG A 121 -14.78 -3.68 13.21
N ASN A 122 -15.11 -2.69 12.36
CA ASN A 122 -14.98 -2.78 10.91
C ASN A 122 -13.54 -2.48 10.45
N VAL A 123 -12.58 -3.28 10.93
CA VAL A 123 -11.15 -3.08 10.71
C VAL A 123 -10.65 -4.08 9.66
N ASN A 124 -10.09 -3.57 8.56
CA ASN A 124 -9.48 -4.40 7.53
C ASN A 124 -8.05 -4.76 7.90
N VAL A 125 -7.67 -6.01 7.69
CA VAL A 125 -6.27 -6.44 7.71
C VAL A 125 -5.76 -6.52 6.28
N SER A 126 -4.74 -5.72 5.94
CA SER A 126 -4.13 -5.73 4.61
C SER A 126 -2.64 -6.02 4.70
N VAL A 127 -2.04 -6.38 3.57
CA VAL A 127 -0.62 -6.72 3.49
C VAL A 127 -0.03 -6.20 2.18
N ALA A 128 1.14 -5.57 2.27
CA ALA A 128 1.96 -5.25 1.11
C ALA A 128 2.62 -6.53 0.59
N ILE A 129 2.54 -6.78 -0.71
CA ILE A 129 3.09 -7.99 -1.34
C ILE A 129 4.09 -7.62 -2.45
N GLY A 130 5.28 -8.21 -2.41
CA GLY A 130 6.31 -8.10 -3.46
C GLY A 130 6.09 -9.08 -4.61
N ILE A 131 7.08 -9.31 -5.48
CA ILE A 131 6.94 -10.05 -6.75
C ILE A 131 6.66 -11.57 -6.64
N SER A 132 6.92 -12.20 -5.49
CA SER A 132 7.00 -13.67 -5.37
C SER A 132 5.64 -14.39 -5.24
N TYR A 133 4.76 -14.31 -6.25
CA TYR A 133 3.41 -14.91 -6.20
C TYR A 133 3.39 -16.40 -5.82
N ALA A 134 4.40 -17.17 -6.23
CA ALA A 134 4.53 -18.60 -5.89
C ALA A 134 4.68 -18.84 -4.39
N LEU A 135 5.41 -17.95 -3.69
CA LEU A 135 5.56 -17.98 -2.23
C LEU A 135 4.23 -17.65 -1.54
N TYR A 136 3.57 -16.57 -1.93
CA TYR A 136 2.28 -16.18 -1.33
C TYR A 136 1.21 -17.26 -1.56
N LYS A 137 1.24 -17.93 -2.72
CA LYS A 137 0.39 -19.08 -3.04
C LYS A 137 0.72 -20.29 -2.17
N SER A 138 2.00 -20.64 -1.99
CA SER A 138 2.39 -21.85 -1.24
C SER A 138 2.00 -21.78 0.24
N ILE A 139 2.03 -20.58 0.84
CA ILE A 139 1.62 -20.39 2.23
C ILE A 139 0.12 -20.04 2.36
N GLY A 140 -0.59 -19.73 1.28
CA GLY A 140 -2.00 -19.34 1.32
C GLY A 140 -2.27 -17.99 1.99
N LEU A 141 -1.30 -17.07 2.00
CA LEU A 141 -1.37 -15.78 2.71
C LEU A 141 -2.52 -14.90 2.19
N CYS A 142 -2.72 -14.89 0.88
CA CYS A 142 -3.80 -14.11 0.29
C CYS A 142 -5.18 -14.56 0.77
N GLY A 143 -5.36 -15.80 1.25
CA GLY A 143 -6.65 -16.29 1.74
C GLY A 143 -7.05 -15.77 3.13
N VAL A 144 -6.11 -15.24 3.93
CA VAL A 144 -6.38 -14.92 5.34
C VAL A 144 -6.50 -13.43 5.67
N VAL A 145 -6.14 -12.54 4.74
CA VAL A 145 -6.25 -11.07 4.89
C VAL A 145 -7.54 -10.52 4.28
N ASP A 146 -7.77 -9.21 4.29
CA ASP A 146 -8.89 -8.53 3.62
C ASP A 146 -8.49 -7.92 2.28
N LYS A 147 -7.24 -7.44 2.15
CA LYS A 147 -6.67 -6.90 0.90
C LYS A 147 -5.20 -7.24 0.76
N CYS A 148 -4.74 -7.43 -0.47
CA CYS A 148 -3.32 -7.51 -0.81
C CYS A 148 -2.95 -6.30 -1.66
N LEU A 149 -1.97 -5.52 -1.20
CA LEU A 149 -1.48 -4.32 -1.87
C LEU A 149 -0.19 -4.68 -2.59
N TRP A 150 -0.26 -4.96 -3.89
CA TRP A 150 0.92 -5.40 -4.63
C TRP A 150 1.81 -4.22 -4.96
N MET A 151 3.08 -4.30 -4.58
CA MET A 151 4.10 -3.29 -4.89
C MET A 151 4.56 -3.49 -6.33
N GLY A 152 3.72 -3.03 -7.26
CA GLY A 152 3.95 -3.11 -8.71
C GLY A 152 4.98 -2.11 -9.21
N TYR A 153 6.09 -1.94 -8.49
CA TYR A 153 7.20 -1.03 -8.76
C TYR A 153 8.51 -1.65 -8.23
N ASP A 154 9.62 -0.92 -8.31
CA ASP A 154 10.98 -1.41 -7.93
C ASP A 154 11.39 -2.70 -8.66
N ASN A 155 10.94 -2.88 -9.90
CA ASN A 155 11.45 -3.92 -10.81
C ASN A 155 12.85 -3.52 -11.32
N CYS A 156 13.82 -3.52 -10.40
CA CYS A 156 15.18 -3.04 -10.60
C CYS A 156 15.81 -3.68 -11.85
N GLY A 157 16.43 -2.85 -12.69
CA GLY A 157 17.16 -3.31 -13.87
C GLY A 157 16.31 -3.58 -15.12
N ASP A 158 14.98 -3.39 -15.09
CA ASP A 158 14.19 -3.38 -16.33
C ASP A 158 14.53 -2.12 -17.14
N PRO A 159 15.09 -2.24 -18.36
CA PRO A 159 15.48 -1.09 -19.17
C PRO A 159 14.29 -0.25 -19.65
N ARG A 160 13.06 -0.74 -19.47
CA ARG A 160 11.81 -0.03 -19.78
C ARG A 160 11.30 0.80 -18.58
N GLY A 161 11.91 0.63 -17.41
CA GLY A 161 11.55 1.32 -16.17
C GLY A 161 11.01 0.39 -15.08
N HIS A 162 11.19 0.81 -13.83
CA HIS A 162 10.93 0.04 -12.60
C HIS A 162 9.45 -0.33 -12.37
N SER A 163 8.51 0.29 -13.09
CA SER A 163 7.08 0.02 -13.01
C SER A 163 6.42 0.01 -14.40
N ASN A 164 7.15 -0.44 -15.41
CA ASN A 164 6.67 -0.49 -16.79
C ASN A 164 5.37 -1.32 -16.97
N ILE A 165 4.43 -0.80 -17.76
CA ILE A 165 3.09 -1.38 -17.94
C ILE A 165 3.10 -2.81 -18.49
N HIS A 166 4.07 -3.17 -19.33
CA HIS A 166 4.15 -4.55 -19.84
C HIS A 166 4.44 -5.56 -18.72
N TRP A 167 5.38 -5.22 -17.83
CA TRP A 167 5.66 -6.06 -16.66
C TRP A 167 4.46 -6.10 -15.72
N VAL A 168 3.82 -4.97 -15.47
CA VAL A 168 2.60 -4.87 -14.66
C VAL A 168 1.49 -5.79 -15.18
N LYS A 169 1.18 -5.77 -16.49
CA LYS A 169 0.17 -6.64 -17.10
C LYS A 169 0.49 -8.13 -16.91
N ASN A 170 1.75 -8.52 -17.11
CA ASN A 170 2.17 -9.91 -16.92
C ASN A 170 2.00 -10.33 -15.45
N MET A 171 2.40 -9.49 -14.50
CA MET A 171 2.26 -9.78 -13.08
C MET A 171 0.81 -9.84 -12.62
N VAL A 172 -0.06 -8.94 -13.10
CA VAL A 172 -1.51 -9.00 -12.80
C VAL A 172 -2.09 -10.33 -13.26
N ASN A 173 -1.69 -10.85 -14.42
CA ASN A 173 -2.14 -12.16 -14.90
C ASN A 173 -1.70 -13.31 -13.98
N GLU A 174 -0.47 -13.27 -13.44
CA GLU A 174 -0.01 -14.26 -12.47
C GLU A 174 -0.79 -14.17 -11.15
N TRP A 175 -0.98 -12.96 -10.62
CA TRP A 175 -1.67 -12.73 -9.35
C TRP A 175 -3.12 -13.19 -9.35
N LYS A 176 -3.83 -13.01 -10.47
CA LYS A 176 -5.22 -13.48 -10.62
C LYS A 176 -5.38 -14.99 -10.46
N ASN A 177 -4.31 -15.76 -10.62
CA ASN A 177 -4.32 -17.22 -10.48
C ASN A 177 -3.93 -17.70 -9.07
N VAL A 178 -3.73 -16.78 -8.12
CA VAL A 178 -3.42 -17.11 -6.73
C VAL A 178 -4.71 -17.45 -5.98
N GLN A 179 -4.77 -18.66 -5.42
CA GLN A 179 -5.92 -19.11 -4.62
C GLN A 179 -6.13 -18.17 -3.42
N GLY A 180 -7.38 -17.78 -3.18
CA GLY A 180 -7.75 -16.87 -2.09
C GLY A 180 -7.52 -15.39 -2.39
N LEU A 181 -7.08 -15.03 -3.61
CA LEU A 181 -6.94 -13.66 -4.09
C LEU A 181 -7.92 -13.37 -5.24
N PRO A 182 -9.22 -13.16 -4.96
CA PRO A 182 -10.13 -12.67 -6.00
C PRO A 182 -9.69 -11.26 -6.45
N PRO A 183 -9.98 -10.84 -7.70
CA PRO A 183 -9.57 -9.53 -8.23
C PRO A 183 -9.92 -8.34 -7.30
N ALA A 184 -11.13 -8.31 -6.73
CA ALA A 184 -11.57 -7.26 -5.80
C ALA A 184 -10.73 -7.12 -4.51
N LYS A 185 -9.91 -8.14 -4.17
CA LYS A 185 -9.00 -8.12 -3.02
C LYS A 185 -7.60 -7.61 -3.37
N PHE A 186 -7.28 -7.54 -4.65
CA PHE A 186 -5.95 -7.20 -5.14
C PHE A 186 -5.90 -5.73 -5.55
N ALA A 187 -5.03 -4.95 -4.91
CA ALA A 187 -4.78 -3.56 -5.29
C ALA A 187 -3.44 -3.46 -6.02
N LEU A 188 -3.45 -2.79 -7.18
CA LEU A 188 -2.25 -2.54 -7.99
C LEU A 188 -1.46 -1.34 -7.45
N GLY A 189 -0.22 -1.56 -7.03
CA GLY A 189 0.71 -0.52 -6.63
C GLY A 189 1.19 0.32 -7.80
N VAL A 190 1.19 1.64 -7.63
CA VAL A 190 1.73 2.63 -8.57
C VAL A 190 2.73 3.54 -7.86
N PRO A 191 3.93 3.77 -8.42
CA PRO A 191 4.92 4.65 -7.81
C PRO A 191 4.61 6.11 -8.15
N LEU A 192 4.69 6.97 -7.14
CA LEU A 192 4.68 8.43 -7.31
C LEU A 192 6.11 8.99 -7.36
N TYR A 193 7.04 8.19 -7.87
CA TYR A 193 8.46 8.50 -8.02
C TYR A 193 9.02 7.79 -9.26
N GLY A 194 10.16 8.28 -9.73
CA GLY A 194 10.95 7.62 -10.75
C GLY A 194 12.23 7.00 -10.20
N GLU A 195 12.77 6.05 -10.95
CA GLU A 195 14.05 5.42 -10.68
C GLU A 195 14.91 5.44 -11.95
N ASN A 196 16.20 5.68 -11.80
CA ASN A 196 17.16 5.58 -12.90
C ASN A 196 17.80 4.19 -12.99
N GLY A 197 18.55 3.92 -14.07
CA GLY A 197 19.19 2.61 -14.26
C GLY A 197 20.23 2.20 -13.20
N ALA A 198 20.59 3.09 -12.27
CA ALA A 198 21.47 2.81 -11.14
C ALA A 198 20.72 2.61 -9.80
N GLY A 199 19.38 2.61 -9.82
CA GLY A 199 18.54 2.48 -8.63
C GLY A 199 18.37 3.78 -7.84
N ALA A 200 18.81 4.94 -8.36
CA ALA A 200 18.58 6.20 -7.69
C ALA A 200 17.15 6.66 -7.93
N GLN A 201 16.46 7.06 -6.85
CA GLN A 201 15.06 7.47 -6.88
C GLN A 201 14.94 9.01 -6.86
N ALA A 202 13.93 9.53 -7.57
CA ALA A 202 13.52 10.93 -7.52
C ALA A 202 11.99 11.00 -7.44
N THR A 203 11.46 11.85 -6.56
CA THR A 203 10.01 12.03 -6.45
C THR A 203 9.42 12.57 -7.76
N TYR A 204 8.16 12.27 -8.04
CA TYR A 204 7.48 12.78 -9.23
C TYR A 204 7.49 14.32 -9.27
N SER A 205 7.24 14.98 -8.13
CA SER A 205 7.30 16.44 -8.02
C SER A 205 8.68 17.00 -8.38
N GLN A 206 9.77 16.39 -7.92
CA GLN A 206 11.13 16.77 -8.32
C GLN A 206 11.37 16.61 -9.82
N LEU A 207 10.91 15.51 -10.42
CA LEU A 207 11.06 15.27 -11.85
C LEU A 207 10.32 16.34 -12.68
N VAL A 208 9.08 16.67 -12.30
CA VAL A 208 8.30 17.72 -12.97
C VAL A 208 8.92 19.09 -12.77
N GLU A 209 9.42 19.41 -11.57
CA GLU A 209 10.15 20.66 -11.30
C GLU A 209 11.40 20.77 -12.17
N MET A 210 12.11 19.66 -12.42
CA MET A 210 13.28 19.62 -13.29
C MET A 210 12.95 19.69 -14.80
N GLY A 211 11.66 19.66 -15.17
CA GLY A 211 11.18 19.79 -16.55
C GLY A 211 10.70 18.49 -17.22
N ALA A 212 10.47 17.41 -16.46
CA ALA A 212 9.80 16.23 -16.99
C ALA A 212 8.38 16.56 -17.43
N ASP A 213 7.95 16.07 -18.60
CA ASP A 213 6.59 16.28 -19.10
C ASP A 213 5.60 15.31 -18.40
N PRO A 214 4.62 15.81 -17.63
CA PRO A 214 3.56 15.00 -17.02
C PRO A 214 2.77 14.15 -18.03
N LYS A 215 2.68 14.59 -19.29
CA LYS A 215 1.98 13.93 -20.39
C LYS A 215 2.92 13.17 -21.33
N GLY A 216 4.20 13.10 -20.98
CA GLY A 216 5.22 12.43 -21.76
C GLY A 216 5.18 10.91 -21.65
N ASN A 217 6.24 10.28 -22.14
CA ASN A 217 6.40 8.82 -22.18
C ASN A 217 6.94 8.20 -20.88
N GLY A 218 7.00 8.95 -19.77
CA GLY A 218 7.49 8.44 -18.48
C GLY A 218 9.01 8.27 -18.41
N SER A 219 9.78 8.98 -19.23
CA SER A 219 11.24 9.00 -19.12
C SER A 219 11.78 10.44 -19.14
N PHE A 220 12.72 10.74 -18.24
CA PHE A 220 13.37 12.05 -18.17
C PHE A 220 14.76 11.95 -17.53
N LYS A 221 15.79 12.44 -18.23
CA LYS A 221 17.19 12.46 -17.73
C LYS A 221 17.66 11.11 -17.14
N GLY A 222 17.26 10.01 -17.77
CA GLY A 222 17.62 8.65 -17.34
C GLY A 222 16.75 8.06 -16.22
N TYR A 223 15.82 8.82 -15.65
CA TYR A 223 14.78 8.30 -14.76
C TYR A 223 13.61 7.77 -15.56
N PHE A 224 13.00 6.70 -15.07
CA PHE A 224 11.73 6.16 -15.53
C PHE A 224 10.69 6.32 -14.43
N PHE A 225 9.52 6.86 -14.77
CA PHE A 225 8.44 7.17 -13.83
C PHE A 225 7.08 6.96 -14.51
N ASP A 226 6.02 6.87 -13.72
CA ASP A 226 4.66 6.90 -14.27
C ASP A 226 4.30 8.34 -14.65
N SER A 227 4.11 8.60 -15.94
CA SER A 227 3.43 9.81 -16.42
C SER A 227 1.91 9.65 -16.34
N GLN A 228 1.15 10.74 -16.52
CA GLN A 228 -0.32 10.68 -16.49
C GLN A 228 -0.89 9.67 -17.52
N PRO A 229 -0.39 9.58 -18.78
CA PRO A 229 -0.82 8.53 -19.71
C PRO A 229 -0.53 7.10 -19.25
N ILE A 230 0.65 6.85 -18.65
CA ILE A 230 1.01 5.51 -18.16
C ILE A 230 0.13 5.12 -16.97
N LEU A 231 -0.09 6.04 -16.04
CA LEU A 231 -0.99 5.83 -14.91
C LEU A 231 -2.43 5.57 -15.40
N GLN A 232 -2.87 6.28 -16.44
CA GLN A 232 -4.16 6.02 -17.07
C GLN A 232 -4.26 4.59 -17.60
N GLU A 233 -3.22 4.07 -18.25
CA GLU A 233 -3.21 2.69 -18.73
C GLU A 233 -3.28 1.67 -17.57
N LYS A 234 -2.67 1.97 -16.42
CA LYS A 234 -2.78 1.15 -15.20
C LYS A 234 -4.19 1.22 -14.58
N ILE A 235 -4.85 2.38 -14.62
CA ILE A 235 -6.25 2.52 -14.20
C ILE A 235 -7.16 1.69 -15.11
N ASP A 236 -6.95 1.75 -16.42
CA ASP A 236 -7.76 0.99 -17.38
C ASP A 236 -7.55 -0.51 -17.19
N LEU A 237 -6.31 -0.96 -16.93
CA LEU A 237 -6.02 -2.34 -16.54
C LEU A 237 -6.76 -2.72 -15.25
N CYS A 238 -6.69 -1.89 -14.21
CA CYS A 238 -7.36 -2.11 -12.94
C CYS A 238 -8.87 -2.31 -13.13
N ASN A 239 -9.51 -1.47 -13.95
CA ASN A 239 -10.93 -1.55 -14.26
C ASN A 239 -11.27 -2.81 -15.08
N ASN A 240 -10.53 -3.07 -16.15
CA ASN A 240 -10.78 -4.19 -17.06
C ASN A 240 -10.65 -5.55 -16.35
N GLU A 241 -9.72 -5.63 -15.39
CA GLU A 241 -9.48 -6.84 -14.61
C GLU A 241 -10.32 -6.92 -13.32
N ASN A 242 -11.17 -5.92 -13.06
CA ASN A 242 -11.99 -5.79 -11.85
C ASN A 242 -11.16 -5.88 -10.55
N LEU A 243 -9.98 -5.26 -10.55
CA LEU A 243 -9.12 -5.24 -9.38
C LEU A 243 -9.75 -4.40 -8.26
N GLY A 244 -9.31 -4.63 -7.02
CA GLY A 244 -9.78 -3.94 -5.82
C GLY A 244 -9.38 -2.47 -5.71
N GLY A 245 -8.62 -1.95 -6.68
CA GLY A 245 -8.21 -0.56 -6.78
C GLY A 245 -6.71 -0.39 -6.99
N LEU A 246 -6.24 0.85 -6.75
CA LEU A 246 -4.83 1.19 -6.78
C LEU A 246 -4.29 1.45 -5.36
N MET A 247 -3.01 1.19 -5.16
CA MET A 247 -2.23 1.66 -4.00
C MET A 247 -1.14 2.60 -4.54
N ALA A 248 -1.03 3.82 -4.01
CA ALA A 248 -0.07 4.80 -4.51
C ALA A 248 1.08 5.01 -3.51
N PHE A 249 2.32 4.74 -3.92
CA PHE A 249 3.50 4.86 -3.06
C PHE A 249 4.45 5.97 -3.54
N ARG A 250 4.61 7.08 -2.81
CA ARG A 250 3.78 7.54 -1.69
C ARG A 250 3.30 8.95 -1.94
N LEU A 251 2.16 9.31 -1.36
CA LEU A 251 1.40 10.54 -1.68
C LEU A 251 2.23 11.83 -1.71
N ARG A 252 3.21 11.97 -0.79
CA ARG A 252 4.08 13.16 -0.71
C ARG A 252 5.16 13.25 -1.80
N CYS A 253 5.27 12.24 -2.67
CA CYS A 253 6.17 12.28 -3.81
C CYS A 253 5.49 12.90 -5.05
N ASP A 254 4.17 13.09 -5.04
CA ASP A 254 3.42 13.76 -6.10
C ASP A 254 3.43 15.30 -5.93
N LEU A 255 2.89 16.00 -6.92
CA LEU A 255 2.48 17.40 -6.81
C LEU A 255 1.27 17.54 -5.89
N LEU A 256 0.92 18.78 -5.52
CA LEU A 256 -0.29 19.03 -4.75
C LEU A 256 -1.54 18.51 -5.49
N PRO A 257 -2.54 17.93 -4.80
CA PRO A 257 -3.68 17.27 -5.46
C PRO A 257 -4.51 18.17 -6.38
N GLU A 258 -4.49 19.48 -6.16
CA GLU A 258 -5.14 20.49 -6.99
C GLU A 258 -4.35 20.86 -8.26
N ASP A 259 -3.07 20.49 -8.35
CA ASP A 259 -2.27 20.68 -9.55
C ASP A 259 -2.72 19.70 -10.63
N THR A 260 -3.17 20.22 -11.77
CA THR A 260 -3.62 19.39 -12.91
C THR A 260 -2.55 18.46 -13.48
N ARG A 261 -1.28 18.67 -13.12
CA ARG A 261 -0.15 17.80 -13.46
C ARG A 261 0.04 16.65 -12.47
N SER A 262 -0.63 16.66 -11.31
CA SER A 262 -0.59 15.59 -10.30
C SER A 262 -1.00 14.25 -10.90
N LEU A 263 -0.36 13.19 -10.42
CA LEU A 263 -0.74 11.80 -10.71
C LEU A 263 -2.04 11.42 -10.00
N ILE A 264 -2.21 11.81 -8.73
CA ILE A 264 -3.45 11.56 -7.97
C ILE A 264 -4.64 12.30 -8.61
N TYR A 265 -4.44 13.51 -9.13
CA TYR A 265 -5.47 14.20 -9.91
C TYR A 265 -5.93 13.38 -11.12
N ALA A 266 -5.01 12.66 -11.80
CA ALA A 266 -5.34 11.79 -12.92
C ALA A 266 -6.15 10.54 -12.48
N ILE A 267 -5.94 10.03 -11.25
CA ILE A 267 -6.70 8.90 -10.69
C ILE A 267 -8.19 9.22 -10.58
N LYS A 268 -8.53 10.46 -10.19
CA LYS A 268 -9.92 10.94 -10.00
C LYS A 268 -10.83 10.70 -11.20
N GLN A 269 -10.29 10.67 -12.42
CA GLN A 269 -11.13 10.75 -13.62
C GLN A 269 -11.71 9.41 -14.09
N LYS A 270 -11.14 8.24 -13.72
CA LYS A 270 -11.52 6.97 -14.40
C LYS A 270 -11.55 5.68 -13.55
N LEU A 271 -11.15 5.67 -12.28
CA LEU A 271 -11.15 4.42 -11.50
C LEU A 271 -12.58 3.98 -11.13
N LYS A 272 -12.94 2.75 -11.51
CA LYS A 272 -14.19 2.05 -11.15
C LYS A 272 -13.78 0.74 -10.47
N PRO A 273 -13.50 0.75 -9.16
CA PRO A 273 -13.07 -0.46 -8.47
C PRO A 273 -14.16 -1.53 -8.59
N GLY A 274 -13.75 -2.81 -8.62
CA GLY A 274 -14.69 -3.93 -8.57
C GLY A 274 -15.59 -3.84 -7.31
N PRO A 275 -16.81 -4.39 -7.38
CA PRO A 275 -17.73 -4.41 -6.24
C PRO A 275 -17.17 -5.16 -5.02
#